data_AF-A0A353X1K8-F1
#
_entry.id   AF-A0A353X1K8-F1
#
_cell.length_a   1.000
_cell.length_b   1.000
_cell.length_c   1.000
_cell.angle_alpha   90.00
_cell.angle_beta   90.00
_cell.angle_gamma   90.00
#
_symmetry.space_group_name_H-M   'P 1'
#
loop_
_entity.id
_entity.type
_entity.pdbx_description
1 polymer ?
#
loop_
_entity_poly.entity_id
_entity_poly.type
_entity_poly.pdbx_seq_one_letter_code
_entity_poly.pdbx_strand_id
1 'polypeptide(L)'
;MFALEALLIRRQHETGEWVLYSNVDREEFIKRKLKYKTRFYLTSGSKEYVPDGRPNFHTPFARKFIEGLRSYGGEDGILTFNEMLTFIEKASPEPRHGEFGDNEPGSDFLFISSFDQ
;
A
#
# COMPACT_ATOMS: atom_id res chain seq x y z
N MET A 1 51.22 -5.54 -0.27
CA MET A 1 50.12 -5.83 0.68
C MET A 1 49.15 -4.65 0.86
N PHE A 2 49.60 -3.39 0.88
CA PHE A 2 48.74 -2.21 1.10
C PHE A 2 47.69 -1.86 0.03
N ALA A 3 47.96 -2.17 -1.25
CA ALA A 3 47.03 -1.79 -2.35
C ALA A 3 45.71 -2.59 -2.34
N LEU A 4 45.72 -3.83 -1.82
CA LEU A 4 44.55 -4.70 -1.76
C LEU A 4 43.57 -4.28 -0.64
N GLU A 5 44.09 -3.82 0.50
CA GLU A 5 43.25 -3.36 1.62
C GLU A 5 42.52 -2.05 1.30
N ALA A 6 43.19 -1.10 0.63
CA ALA A 6 42.56 0.16 0.21
C ALA A 6 41.43 -0.08 -0.82
N LEU A 7 41.59 -1.05 -1.72
CA LEU A 7 40.56 -1.44 -2.68
C LEU A 7 39.37 -2.13 -2.00
N LEU A 8 39.63 -2.95 -0.97
CA LEU A 8 38.60 -3.61 -0.17
C LEU A 8 37.77 -2.58 0.61
N ILE A 9 38.43 -1.61 1.27
CA ILE A 9 37.78 -0.55 2.04
C ILE A 9 36.92 0.34 1.13
N ARG A 10 37.44 0.70 -0.05
CA ARG A 10 36.69 1.47 -1.05
C ARG A 10 35.45 0.72 -1.55
N ARG A 11 35.58 -0.58 -1.80
CA ARG A 11 34.45 -1.43 -2.21
C ARG A 11 33.38 -1.51 -1.13
N GLN A 12 33.77 -1.64 0.14
CA GLN A 12 32.84 -1.68 1.28
C GLN A 12 32.09 -0.34 1.47
N HIS A 13 32.78 0.78 1.30
CA HIS A 13 32.19 2.11 1.41
C HIS A 13 31.20 2.40 0.26
N GLU A 14 31.58 2.07 -0.97
CA GLU A 14 30.70 2.18 -2.14
C GLU A 14 29.46 1.28 -1.97
N THR A 15 29.61 0.03 -1.50
CA THR A 15 28.45 -0.86 -1.24
C THR A 15 27.56 -0.38 -0.10
N GLY A 16 28.12 0.22 0.96
CA GLY A 16 27.34 0.76 2.08
C GLY A 16 26.50 1.97 1.68
N GLU A 17 27.02 2.79 0.77
CA GLU A 17 26.30 3.93 0.20
C GLU A 17 25.10 3.48 -0.63
N TRP A 18 25.24 2.46 -1.49
CA TRP A 18 24.11 1.89 -2.25
C TRP A 18 23.06 1.23 -1.37
N VAL A 19 23.45 0.60 -0.26
CA VAL A 19 22.51 0.00 0.71
C VAL A 19 21.66 1.07 1.40
N LEU A 20 22.23 2.24 1.71
CA LEU A 20 21.51 3.35 2.34
C LEU A 20 20.35 3.86 1.48
N TYR A 21 20.50 3.83 0.15
CA TYR A 21 19.48 4.27 -0.81
C TYR A 21 18.62 3.12 -1.36
N SER A 22 18.82 1.89 -0.88
CA SER A 22 18.03 0.74 -1.32
C SER A 22 16.66 0.72 -0.65
N ASN A 23 15.65 0.26 -1.38
CA ASN A 23 14.33 0.02 -0.80
C ASN A 23 14.40 -1.12 0.22
N VAL A 24 13.53 -1.04 1.23
CA VAL A 24 13.35 -2.13 2.20
C VAL A 24 12.78 -3.34 1.48
N ASP A 25 13.23 -4.53 1.85
CA ASP A 25 12.68 -5.78 1.35
C ASP A 25 11.17 -5.88 1.61
N ARG A 26 10.45 -6.48 0.67
CA ARG A 26 8.99 -6.62 0.69
C ARG A 26 8.49 -7.30 1.96
N GLU A 27 9.12 -8.40 2.36
CA GLU A 27 8.70 -9.17 3.55
C GLU A 27 8.99 -8.39 4.83
N GLU A 28 10.09 -7.64 4.87
CA GLU A 28 10.41 -6.77 5.99
C GLU A 28 9.40 -5.61 6.10
N PHE A 29 8.97 -5.03 4.97
CA PHE A 29 7.91 -4.02 4.96
C PHE A 29 6.59 -4.57 5.53
N ILE A 30 6.16 -5.76 5.07
CA ILE A 30 4.96 -6.43 5.58
C ILE A 30 5.07 -6.69 7.08
N LYS A 31 6.19 -7.25 7.54
CA LYS A 31 6.43 -7.52 8.97
C LYS A 31 6.40 -6.27 9.82
N ARG A 32 6.91 -5.13 9.33
CA ARG A 32 6.84 -3.85 10.06
C ARG A 32 5.41 -3.40 10.27
N LYS A 33 4.54 -3.57 9.27
CA LYS A 33 3.14 -3.15 9.33
C LYS A 33 2.27 -4.08 10.17
N LEU A 34 2.49 -5.39 10.11
CA LEU A 34 1.71 -6.40 10.85
C LEU A 34 1.88 -6.35 12.38
N LYS A 35 2.83 -5.55 12.89
CA LYS A 35 3.03 -5.35 14.34
C LYS A 35 1.90 -4.54 14.99
N TYR A 36 1.17 -3.75 14.20
CA TYR A 36 0.17 -2.82 14.69
C TYR A 36 -1.24 -3.38 14.48
N LYS A 37 -2.12 -3.11 15.43
CA LYS A 37 -3.56 -3.33 15.32
C LYS A 37 -4.16 -2.31 14.36
N THR A 38 -4.65 -2.79 13.23
CA THR A 38 -5.29 -1.98 12.18
C THR A 38 -6.83 -1.96 12.32
N ARG A 39 -7.42 -0.77 12.31
CA ARG A 39 -8.88 -0.51 12.29
C ARG A 39 -9.20 0.73 11.46
N PHE A 40 -9.17 0.57 10.14
CA PHE A 40 -9.69 1.57 9.21
C PHE A 40 -11.08 1.22 8.74
N TYR A 41 -11.88 2.24 8.48
CA TYR A 41 -13.12 2.12 7.74
C TYR A 41 -13.04 2.92 6.44
N LEU A 42 -13.85 2.50 5.49
CA LEU A 42 -14.06 3.15 4.21
C LEU A 42 -15.51 2.94 3.81
N THR A 43 -16.20 4.00 3.42
CA THR A 43 -17.62 3.98 3.08
C THR A 43 -17.84 4.34 1.61
N SER A 44 -18.92 3.84 1.02
CA SER A 44 -19.28 4.17 -0.37
C SER A 44 -19.81 5.59 -0.56
N GLY A 45 -20.18 6.24 0.54
CA GLY A 45 -20.72 7.59 0.65
C GLY A 45 -20.92 7.93 2.12
N SER A 46 -21.37 9.15 2.42
CA SER A 46 -21.67 9.57 3.80
C SER A 46 -23.13 9.25 4.19
N LYS A 47 -23.91 10.26 4.57
CA LYS A 47 -25.35 10.14 4.87
C LYS A 47 -26.24 10.24 3.62
N GLU A 48 -25.65 10.10 2.44
CA GLU A 48 -26.32 10.27 1.15
C GLU A 48 -26.51 8.92 0.46
N TYR A 49 -27.52 8.86 -0.41
CA TYR A 49 -27.78 7.66 -1.19
C TYR A 49 -26.68 7.44 -2.22
N VAL A 50 -26.13 6.22 -2.25
CA VAL A 50 -25.17 5.78 -3.26
C VAL A 50 -25.90 4.87 -4.24
N PRO A 51 -25.89 5.17 -5.54
CA PRO A 51 -26.56 4.36 -6.54
C PRO A 51 -25.88 3.00 -6.71
N ASP A 52 -26.68 1.95 -6.89
CA ASP A 52 -26.20 0.58 -7.14
C ASP A 52 -25.50 0.42 -8.51
N GLY A 53 -25.53 1.45 -9.36
CA GLY A 53 -25.00 1.44 -10.71
C GLY A 53 -26.07 1.22 -11.76
N ARG A 54 -25.70 0.66 -12.90
CA ARG A 54 -26.60 0.30 -14.02
C ARG A 54 -26.63 -1.23 -14.16
N PRO A 55 -27.65 -1.83 -14.78
CA PRO A 55 -27.65 -3.26 -15.05
C PRO A 55 -26.35 -3.72 -15.73
N ASN A 56 -25.69 -4.73 -15.15
CA ASN A 56 -24.37 -5.25 -15.54
C ASN A 56 -23.16 -4.35 -15.22
N PHE A 57 -23.31 -3.34 -14.37
CA PHE A 57 -22.22 -2.49 -13.88
C PHE A 57 -22.16 -2.48 -12.35
N HIS A 58 -20.97 -2.23 -11.81
CA HIS A 58 -20.78 -2.03 -10.38
C HIS A 58 -21.28 -0.64 -9.94
N THR A 59 -21.51 -0.48 -8.64
CA THR A 59 -21.69 0.84 -8.01
C THR A 59 -20.46 1.73 -8.30
N PRO A 60 -20.60 3.07 -8.33
CA PRO A 60 -19.47 3.96 -8.56
C PRO A 60 -18.29 3.70 -7.61
N PHE A 61 -18.59 3.47 -6.33
CA PHE A 61 -17.61 3.10 -5.31
C PHE A 61 -16.95 1.74 -5.60
N ALA A 62 -17.76 0.69 -5.78
CA ALA A 62 -17.25 -0.66 -5.98
C ALA A 62 -16.38 -0.75 -7.25
N ARG A 63 -16.75 -0.01 -8.30
CA ARG A 63 -15.94 0.10 -9.52
C ARG A 63 -14.54 0.64 -9.20
N LYS A 64 -14.43 1.71 -8.41
CA LYS A 64 -13.14 2.30 -8.03
C LYS A 64 -12.33 1.43 -7.08
N PHE A 65 -12.99 0.79 -6.12
CA PHE A 65 -12.35 -0.18 -5.23
C PHE A 65 -11.74 -1.35 -6.03
N ILE A 66 -12.48 -1.91 -6.99
CA ILE A 66 -12.00 -2.99 -7.86
C ILE A 66 -10.87 -2.50 -8.78
N GLU A 67 -10.95 -1.28 -9.29
CA GLU A 67 -9.86 -0.65 -10.07
C GLU A 67 -8.56 -0.60 -9.25
N GLY A 68 -8.63 -0.20 -7.98
CA GLY A 68 -7.50 -0.24 -7.06
C GLY A 68 -6.93 -1.63 -6.87
N LEU A 69 -7.78 -2.64 -6.58
CA LEU A 69 -7.33 -4.03 -6.45
C LEU A 69 -6.67 -4.57 -7.73
N ARG A 70 -7.14 -4.14 -8.91
CA ARG A 70 -6.57 -4.52 -10.22
C ARG A 70 -5.28 -3.78 -10.57
N SER A 71 -4.83 -2.84 -9.75
CA SER A 71 -3.45 -2.32 -9.85
C SER A 71 -2.42 -3.33 -9.36
N TYR A 72 -2.87 -4.35 -8.60
CA TYR A 72 -2.06 -5.39 -7.99
C TYR A 72 -0.89 -4.86 -7.13
N GLY A 73 -0.95 -3.61 -6.68
CA GLY A 73 0.14 -2.98 -5.91
C GLY A 73 1.35 -2.57 -6.75
N GLY A 74 1.24 -2.52 -8.08
CA GLY A 74 2.34 -2.07 -8.93
C GLY A 74 3.60 -2.94 -8.83
N GLU A 75 4.77 -2.31 -8.70
CA GLU A 75 6.07 -2.99 -8.78
C GLU A 75 6.41 -3.84 -7.55
N ASP A 76 5.97 -3.43 -6.35
CA ASP A 76 6.24 -4.17 -5.10
C ASP A 76 5.16 -5.22 -4.78
N GLY A 77 4.06 -5.21 -5.55
CA GLY A 77 2.96 -6.13 -5.41
C GLY A 77 2.15 -5.92 -4.13
N ILE A 78 2.27 -4.77 -3.48
CA ILE A 78 1.56 -4.40 -2.25
C ILE A 78 0.74 -3.14 -2.52
N LEU A 79 -0.58 -3.24 -2.38
CA LEU A 79 -1.45 -2.08 -2.37
C LEU A 79 -1.78 -1.71 -0.92
N THR A 80 -1.30 -0.56 -0.46
CA THR A 80 -1.57 0.02 0.85
C THR A 80 -2.94 0.68 0.93
N PHE A 81 -3.41 0.99 2.15
CA PHE A 81 -4.66 1.74 2.31
C PHE A 81 -4.60 3.11 1.64
N ASN A 82 -3.48 3.84 1.79
CA ASN A 82 -3.31 5.17 1.19
C ASN A 82 -3.32 5.13 -0.33
N GLU A 83 -2.68 4.12 -0.95
CA GLU A 83 -2.75 3.95 -2.40
C GLU A 83 -4.18 3.62 -2.86
N MET A 84 -4.90 2.77 -2.11
CA MET A 84 -6.32 2.50 -2.37
C MET A 84 -7.17 3.79 -2.34
N LEU A 85 -6.89 4.72 -1.42
CA LEU A 85 -7.61 5.99 -1.36
C LEU A 85 -7.47 6.82 -2.64
N THR A 86 -6.33 6.77 -3.34
CA THR A 86 -6.10 7.49 -4.61
C THR A 86 -7.03 7.04 -5.74
N PHE A 87 -7.53 5.80 -5.67
CA PHE A 87 -8.56 5.30 -6.60
C PHE A 87 -9.95 5.76 -6.20
N ILE A 88 -10.22 5.76 -4.89
CA ILE A 88 -11.57 5.86 -4.34
C ILE A 88 -12.02 7.31 -4.14
N GLU A 89 -11.10 8.24 -3.86
CA GLU A 89 -11.41 9.68 -3.72
C GLU A 89 -12.10 10.28 -4.94
N LYS A 90 -11.99 9.62 -6.11
CA LYS A 90 -12.61 10.02 -7.38
C LYS A 90 -14.03 9.46 -7.57
N ALA A 91 -14.54 8.67 -6.63
CA ALA A 91 -15.90 8.15 -6.68
C ALA A 91 -16.92 9.23 -6.28
N SER A 92 -18.13 9.13 -6.84
CA SER A 92 -19.27 9.96 -6.48
C SER A 92 -20.48 9.07 -6.22
N PRO A 93 -21.22 9.25 -5.11
CA PRO A 93 -21.04 10.26 -4.06
C PRO A 93 -19.74 10.11 -3.24
N GLU A 94 -19.37 11.14 -2.48
CA GLU A 94 -18.02 11.26 -1.91
C GLU A 94 -17.79 10.25 -0.76
N PRO A 95 -16.83 9.32 -0.90
CA PRO A 95 -16.49 8.36 0.14
C PRO A 95 -16.01 9.03 1.43
N ARG A 96 -16.18 8.33 2.56
CA ARG A 96 -15.57 8.72 3.84
C ARG A 96 -14.65 7.60 4.31
N HIS A 97 -13.55 7.98 4.92
CA HIS A 97 -12.63 7.03 5.52
C HIS A 97 -12.11 7.58 6.85
N GLY A 98 -11.56 6.69 7.66
CA GLY A 98 -10.97 7.06 8.93
C GLY A 98 -10.66 5.84 9.78
N GLU A 99 -10.35 6.10 11.04
CA GLU A 99 -9.98 5.10 12.04
C GLU A 99 -11.12 4.93 13.03
N PHE A 100 -11.17 3.78 13.71
CA PHE A 100 -12.12 3.56 14.79
C PHE A 100 -11.54 2.69 15.91
N GLY A 101 -12.07 2.88 17.13
CA GLY A 101 -11.66 2.09 18.29
C GLY A 101 -10.21 2.31 18.71
N ASP A 102 -9.52 1.23 19.04
CA ASP A 102 -8.12 1.21 19.48
C ASP A 102 -7.13 0.99 18.32
N ASN A 103 -7.30 1.71 17.20
CA ASN A 103 -6.34 1.69 16.10
C ASN A 103 -4.95 2.14 16.57
N GLU A 104 -3.89 1.45 16.14
CA GLU A 104 -2.52 1.82 16.47
C GLU A 104 -1.91 2.72 15.38
N PRO A 105 -1.27 3.85 15.73
CA PRO A 105 -0.57 4.69 14.76
C PRO A 105 0.48 3.93 13.97
N GLY A 106 0.54 4.15 12.66
CA GLY A 106 1.47 3.45 11.76
C GLY A 106 0.96 2.11 11.22
N SER A 107 -0.21 1.65 11.71
CA SER A 107 -0.97 0.55 11.13
C SER A 107 -1.41 0.84 9.68
N ASP A 108 -1.70 -0.23 8.94
CA ASP A 108 -2.12 -0.15 7.54
C ASP A 108 -2.92 -1.40 7.15
N PHE A 109 -3.71 -1.30 6.07
CA PHE A 109 -4.21 -2.47 5.35
C PHE A 109 -3.30 -2.73 4.15
N LEU A 110 -2.79 -3.95 4.04
CA LEU A 110 -1.97 -4.39 2.92
C LEU A 110 -2.75 -5.40 2.07
N PHE A 111 -3.05 -5.03 0.83
CA PHE A 111 -3.55 -5.97 -0.18
C PHE A 111 -2.35 -6.52 -0.95
N ILE A 112 -2.03 -7.78 -0.69
CA ILE A 112 -0.84 -8.44 -1.20
C ILE A 112 -1.22 -9.25 -2.44
N SER A 113 -0.59 -8.94 -3.57
CA SER A 113 -0.76 -9.74 -4.79
C SER A 113 -0.10 -11.11 -4.65
N SER A 114 -0.83 -12.16 -5.03
CA SER A 114 -0.34 -13.53 -5.08
C SER A 114 0.17 -13.82 -6.50
N PHE A 115 1.30 -13.25 -6.90
CA PHE A 115 1.93 -13.60 -8.18
C PHE A 115 2.78 -14.87 -8.12
N ASP A 116 2.66 -15.67 -7.06
CA ASP A 116 3.12 -17.06 -7.07
C ASP A 116 2.08 -17.95 -7.78
N GLN A 117 2.12 -17.96 -9.11
CA GLN A 117 1.74 -19.10 -9.98
C GLN A 117 2.69 -19.21 -11.17
#